data_AF-A0A1G6N0E5-F1
#
_entry.id   AF-A0A1G6N0E5-F1
#
_cell.length_a   1.000
_cell.length_b   1.000
_cell.length_c   1.000
_cell.angle_alpha   90.00
_cell.angle_beta   90.00
_cell.angle_gamma   90.00
#
_symmetry.space_group_name_H-M   'P 1'
#
loop_
_entity.id
_entity.type
_entity.pdbx_description
1 polymer ?
#
loop_
_entity_poly.entity_id
_entity_poly.type
_entity_poly.pdbx_seq_one_letter_code
_entity_poly.pdbx_strand_id
1 'polypeptide(L)'
;MFTGGSQFAFVGVLAGGGTPVSGAATALLLGTRNTLYGLRLAPLLAWTGVRRLGAAQLLIDESSAMSVTRDTTARARTGFLVTGWSVFVLWNLFTLVGALAGQALGDPRTYGLDAAVGGAFLALLWPRLAEPRNRVIAVLAAAVALGVAPSVAVGVPVLAAGGVALLAGVLSRSPR
;
A
#
# COMPACT_ATOMS: atom_id res chain seq x y z
N MET A 1 -2.63 8.74 11.55
CA MET A 1 -2.13 7.51 10.90
C MET A 1 -1.45 7.90 9.60
N PHE A 2 -0.15 7.65 9.47
CA PHE A 2 0.59 7.93 8.24
C PHE A 2 0.62 6.66 7.38
N THR A 3 -0.21 6.60 6.33
CA THR A 3 -0.04 5.61 5.25
C THR A 3 -0.38 6.23 3.91
N GLY A 4 0.40 5.89 2.89
CA GLY A 4 0.15 6.39 1.54
C GLY A 4 -1.22 5.95 1.01
N GLY A 5 -1.62 4.69 1.26
CA GLY A 5 -2.92 4.17 0.83
C GLY A 5 -4.11 4.92 1.42
N SER A 6 -4.10 5.20 2.73
CA SER A 6 -5.16 5.98 3.39
C SER A 6 -5.21 7.42 2.87
N GLN A 7 -4.05 8.04 2.61
CA GLN A 7 -3.98 9.40 2.08
C GLN A 7 -4.49 9.49 0.64
N PHE A 8 -4.10 8.55 -0.23
CA PHE A 8 -4.63 8.48 -1.59
C PHE A 8 -6.13 8.23 -1.60
N ALA A 9 -6.65 7.38 -0.72
CA ALA A 9 -8.09 7.17 -0.61
C ALA A 9 -8.83 8.43 -0.14
N PHE A 10 -8.30 9.15 0.86
CA PHE A 10 -8.86 10.42 1.30
C PHE A 10 -8.92 11.45 0.17
N VAL A 11 -7.79 11.68 -0.50
CA VAL A 11 -7.69 12.63 -1.62
C VAL A 11 -8.55 12.19 -2.79
N GLY A 12 -8.62 10.90 -3.10
CA GLY A 12 -9.47 10.36 -4.16
C GLY A 12 -10.95 10.60 -3.92
N VAL A 13 -11.44 10.45 -2.68
CA VAL A 13 -12.84 10.75 -2.32
C VAL A 13 -13.12 12.25 -2.49
N LEU A 14 -12.22 13.11 -2.02
CA LEU A 14 -12.39 14.57 -2.19
C LEU A 14 -12.36 14.99 -3.66
N ALA A 15 -11.42 14.45 -4.44
CA ALA A 15 -11.29 14.74 -5.87
C ALA A 15 -12.52 14.25 -6.66
N GLY A 16 -13.19 13.19 -6.20
CA GLY A 16 -14.45 12.70 -6.75
C GLY A 16 -15.70 13.46 -6.28
N GLY A 17 -15.56 14.55 -5.53
CA GLY A 17 -16.68 15.37 -5.03
C GLY A 17 -17.31 14.88 -3.71
N GLY A 18 -16.68 13.91 -3.03
CA GLY A 18 -17.09 13.44 -1.71
C GLY A 18 -16.76 14.43 -0.58
N THR A 19 -17.27 14.16 0.62
CA THR A 19 -17.03 15.02 1.78
C THR A 19 -15.74 14.63 2.53
N PRO A 20 -15.16 15.55 3.32
CA PRO A 20 -14.03 15.22 4.20
C PRO A 20 -14.33 14.07 5.17
N VAL A 21 -15.58 13.95 5.64
CA VAL A 21 -16.01 12.87 6.53
C VAL A 21 -16.00 11.52 5.81
N SER A 22 -16.55 11.47 4.59
CA SER A 22 -16.50 10.22 3.80
C SER A 22 -15.08 9.84 3.44
N GLY A 23 -14.23 10.82 3.09
CA GLY A 23 -12.81 10.58 2.84
C GLY A 23 -12.10 10.02 4.08
N ALA A 24 -12.36 10.58 5.26
CA ALA A 24 -11.79 10.10 6.51
C ALA A 24 -12.25 8.67 6.84
N ALA A 25 -13.53 8.37 6.63
CA ALA A 25 -14.07 7.02 6.81
C ALA A 25 -13.38 6.02 5.87
N THR A 26 -13.25 6.34 4.57
CA THR A 26 -12.54 5.48 3.62
C THR A 26 -11.07 5.29 4.02
N ALA A 27 -10.38 6.36 4.42
CA ALA A 27 -9.00 6.31 4.87
C ALA A 27 -8.80 5.43 6.12
N LEU A 28 -9.74 5.49 7.08
CA LEU A 28 -9.75 4.66 8.28
C LEU A 28 -10.04 3.19 7.95
N LEU A 29 -11.00 2.93 7.06
CA LEU A 29 -11.31 1.57 6.60
C LEU A 29 -10.08 0.92 5.95
N LEU A 30 -9.43 1.60 5.00
CA LEU A 30 -8.17 1.12 4.42
C LEU A 30 -7.06 0.98 5.47
N GLY A 31 -7.04 1.89 6.43
CA GLY A 31 -6.05 1.90 7.50
C GLY A 31 -6.23 0.79 8.54
N THR A 32 -7.36 0.07 8.53
CA THR A 32 -7.65 -0.98 9.51
C THR A 32 -6.60 -2.10 9.50
N ARG A 33 -5.96 -2.35 8.36
CA ARG A 33 -4.83 -3.31 8.26
C ARG A 33 -3.67 -2.98 9.20
N ASN A 34 -3.45 -1.70 9.49
CA ASN A 34 -2.36 -1.29 10.37
C ASN A 34 -2.66 -1.64 11.83
N THR A 35 -3.93 -1.80 12.22
CA THR A 35 -4.31 -2.32 13.53
C THR A 35 -3.73 -3.72 13.74
N LEU A 36 -3.75 -4.58 12.71
CA LEU A 36 -3.18 -5.94 12.77
C LEU A 36 -1.67 -5.89 12.99
N TYR A 37 -0.96 -4.99 12.29
CA TYR A 37 0.47 -4.76 12.55
C TYR A 37 0.71 -4.26 13.97
N GLY A 38 -0.14 -3.35 14.45
CA GLY A 38 -0.08 -2.80 15.80
C GLY A 38 -0.24 -3.86 16.89
N LEU A 39 -1.14 -4.83 16.71
CA LEU A 39 -1.31 -5.96 17.64
C LEU A 39 -0.04 -6.79 17.75
N ARG A 40 0.67 -7.02 16.64
CA ARG A 40 1.94 -7.75 16.63
C ARG A 40 3.09 -6.93 17.23
N LEU A 41 3.15 -5.63 16.92
CA LEU A 41 4.24 -4.76 17.33
C LEU A 41 4.12 -4.24 18.76
N ALA A 42 2.90 -4.11 19.31
CA ALA A 42 2.68 -3.60 20.66
C ALA A 42 3.52 -4.32 21.74
N PRO A 43 3.51 -5.67 21.84
CA PRO A 43 4.35 -6.37 22.82
C PRO A 43 5.84 -6.31 22.47
N LEU A 44 6.18 -6.28 21.18
CA LEU A 44 7.57 -6.28 20.69
C LEU A 44 8.28 -4.94 20.92
N LEU A 45 7.57 -3.81 20.76
CA LEU A 45 8.10 -2.48 21.03
C LEU A 45 7.98 -2.10 22.51
N ALA A 46 7.00 -2.65 23.24
CA ALA A 46 6.77 -2.41 24.67
C ALA A 46 6.78 -0.92 25.05
N TRP A 47 6.24 -0.06 24.17
CA TRP A 47 6.09 1.37 24.44
C TRP A 47 4.70 1.67 25.01
N THR A 48 4.65 2.58 25.97
CA THR A 48 3.43 3.02 26.67
C THR A 48 3.27 4.54 26.57
N GLY A 49 2.06 5.03 26.90
CA GLY A 49 1.75 6.46 26.92
C GLY A 49 1.97 7.15 25.57
N VAL A 50 2.57 8.35 25.61
CA VAL A 50 2.79 9.20 24.42
C VAL A 50 3.67 8.50 23.37
N ARG A 51 4.63 7.66 23.79
CA ARG A 51 5.47 6.90 22.86
C ARG A 51 4.66 5.91 22.02
N ARG A 52 3.61 5.31 22.60
CA ARG A 52 2.69 4.44 21.87
C ARG A 52 1.87 5.20 20.83
N LEU A 53 1.45 6.43 21.16
CA LEU A 53 0.74 7.29 20.21
C LEU A 53 1.64 7.72 19.04
N GLY A 54 2.89 8.12 19.34
CA GLY A 54 3.88 8.44 18.30
C GLY A 54 4.18 7.23 17.42
N ALA A 55 4.30 6.04 18.00
CA ALA A 55 4.48 4.81 17.25
C ALA A 55 3.28 4.48 16.36
N ALA A 56 2.05 4.73 16.82
CA ALA A 56 0.85 4.54 15.99
C ALA A 56 0.84 5.44 14.75
N GLN A 57 1.50 6.61 14.81
CA GLN A 57 1.66 7.46 13.63
C GLN A 57 2.61 6.82 12.61
N LEU A 58 3.75 6.28 13.04
CA LEU A 58 4.77 5.67 12.16
C LEU A 58 4.54 4.17 11.86
N LEU A 59 3.38 3.65 12.25
CA LEU A 59 3.01 2.25 12.05
C LEU A 59 2.61 2.02 10.60
N ILE A 60 3.53 1.45 9.81
CA ILE A 60 3.37 1.09 8.39
C ILE A 60 3.96 -0.31 8.16
N ASP A 61 3.70 -0.91 7.00
CA ASP A 61 4.20 -2.24 6.67
C ASP A 61 5.73 -2.30 6.60
N GLU A 62 6.40 -1.25 6.15
CA GLU A 62 7.86 -1.17 6.09
C GLU A 62 8.49 -1.12 7.49
N SER A 63 7.98 -0.25 8.37
CA SER A 63 8.46 -0.16 9.75
C SER A 63 8.14 -1.43 10.54
N SER A 64 7.03 -2.09 10.23
CA SER A 64 6.67 -3.38 10.79
C SER A 64 7.61 -4.49 10.33
N ALA A 65 7.83 -4.63 9.03
CA ALA A 65 8.72 -5.64 8.44
C ALA A 65 10.16 -5.50 8.98
N MET A 66 10.65 -4.28 9.13
CA MET A 66 12.01 -4.01 9.64
C MET A 66 12.17 -4.25 11.15
N SER A 67 11.05 -4.36 11.88
CA SER A 67 11.03 -4.57 13.33
C SER A 67 10.86 -6.04 13.71
N VAL A 68 9.95 -6.75 13.04
CA VAL A 68 9.56 -8.14 13.42
C VAL A 68 10.65 -9.17 13.15
N THR A 69 11.64 -8.83 12.33
CA THR A 69 12.78 -9.68 11.96
C THR A 69 13.98 -9.52 12.89
N ARG A 70 13.84 -8.79 14.01
CA ARG A 70 14.95 -8.46 14.91
C ARG A 70 14.90 -9.27 16.20
N ASP A 71 16.07 -9.74 16.64
CA ASP A 71 16.20 -10.64 17.78
C ASP A 71 15.99 -9.96 19.14
N THR A 72 16.18 -8.64 19.21
CA THR A 72 16.08 -7.88 20.47
C THR A 72 15.11 -6.72 20.34
N THR A 73 14.42 -6.38 21.44
CA THR A 73 13.53 -5.20 21.50
C THR A 73 14.24 -3.91 21.11
N ALA A 74 15.52 -3.75 21.49
CA ALA A 74 16.30 -2.58 21.10
C ALA A 74 16.46 -2.48 19.58
N ARG A 75 16.89 -3.57 18.93
CA ARG A 75 17.05 -3.61 17.46
C ARG A 75 15.72 -3.45 16.74
N ALA A 76 14.65 -4.02 17.28
CA ALA A 76 13.31 -3.85 16.74
C ALA A 76 12.84 -2.39 16.80
N ARG A 77 13.05 -1.71 17.92
CA ARG A 77 12.75 -0.27 18.06
C ARG A 77 13.57 0.58 17.10
N THR A 78 14.85 0.28 16.91
CA THR A 78 15.70 0.95 15.91
C THR A 78 15.18 0.73 14.50
N GLY A 79 14.88 -0.53 14.12
CA GLY A 79 14.29 -0.86 12.83
C GLY A 79 12.96 -0.14 12.59
N PHE A 80 12.12 -0.06 13.61
CA PHE A 80 10.85 0.66 13.57
C PHE A 80 11.04 2.16 13.31
N LEU A 81 11.87 2.82 14.13
CA LEU A 81 12.03 4.28 14.09
C LEU A 81 12.77 4.74 12.85
N VAL A 82 13.88 4.08 12.51
CA VAL A 82 14.69 4.48 11.34
C VAL A 82 13.84 4.33 10.09
N THR A 83 13.22 3.18 9.88
CA THR A 83 12.38 2.95 8.69
C THR A 83 11.16 3.87 8.68
N GLY A 84 10.45 3.98 9.81
CA GLY A 84 9.26 4.81 9.93
C GLY A 84 9.56 6.29 9.65
N TRP A 85 10.62 6.85 10.23
CA TRP A 85 11.00 8.24 9.98
C TRP A 85 11.55 8.47 8.58
N SER A 86 12.37 7.55 8.04
CA SER A 86 12.86 7.67 6.66
C SER A 86 11.70 7.72 5.67
N VAL A 87 10.75 6.79 5.77
CA VAL A 87 9.58 6.77 4.89
C VAL A 87 8.70 8.01 5.14
N PHE A 88 8.48 8.41 6.40
CA PHE A 88 7.72 9.60 6.73
C PHE A 88 8.28 10.87 6.09
N VAL A 89 9.58 11.11 6.26
CA VAL A 89 10.25 12.31 5.73
C VAL A 89 10.25 12.28 4.20
N LEU A 90 10.69 11.18 3.59
CA LEU A 90 10.73 11.06 2.14
C LEU A 90 9.34 11.21 1.52
N TRP A 91 8.32 10.58 2.12
CA TRP A 91 6.95 10.69 1.63
C TRP A 91 6.44 12.13 1.64
N ASN A 92 6.56 12.84 2.76
CA ASN A 92 6.10 14.24 2.84
C ASN A 92 6.91 15.15 1.92
N LEU A 93 8.22 14.93 1.83
CA LEU A 93 9.09 15.69 0.94
C LEU A 93 8.70 15.50 -0.53
N PHE A 94 8.58 14.25 -1.00
CA PHE A 94 8.22 13.97 -2.39
C PHE A 94 6.76 14.29 -2.70
N THR A 95 5.86 14.26 -1.72
CA THR A 95 4.49 14.77 -1.86
C THR A 95 4.50 16.28 -2.08
N LEU A 96 5.28 17.02 -1.29
CA LEU A 96 5.43 18.47 -1.47
C LEU A 96 6.06 18.79 -2.82
N VAL A 97 7.16 18.12 -3.18
CA VAL A 97 7.81 18.29 -4.49
C VAL A 97 6.82 17.98 -5.62
N GLY A 98 6.06 16.90 -5.51
CA GLY A 98 5.04 16.54 -6.50
C GLY A 98 3.91 17.57 -6.59
N ALA A 99 3.46 18.13 -5.47
CA ALA A 99 2.45 19.18 -5.45
C ALA A 99 2.94 20.48 -6.11
N LEU A 100 4.16 20.90 -5.82
CA LEU A 100 4.78 22.09 -6.42
C LEU A 100 5.07 21.88 -7.91
N ALA A 101 5.66 20.73 -8.27
CA ALA A 101 5.94 20.39 -9.67
C ALA A 101 4.64 20.26 -10.48
N GLY A 102 3.57 19.71 -9.89
CA GLY A 102 2.26 19.60 -10.53
C GLY A 102 1.64 20.96 -10.87
N GLN A 103 1.85 21.99 -10.05
CA GLN A 103 1.42 23.36 -10.36
C GLN A 103 2.21 23.97 -11.53
N ALA A 104 3.49 23.61 -11.68
CA ALA A 104 4.37 24.16 -12.71
C ALA A 104 4.28 23.43 -14.07
N LEU A 105 4.02 22.11 -14.06
CA LEU A 105 4.11 21.25 -15.24
C LEU A 105 2.80 21.13 -16.03
N GLY A 106 1.66 21.60 -15.51
CA GLY A 106 0.36 21.47 -16.16
C GLY A 106 -0.20 20.05 -16.05
N ASP A 107 -0.84 19.53 -17.10
CA ASP A 107 -1.48 18.21 -17.07
C ASP A 107 -0.44 17.06 -16.97
N PRO A 108 -0.38 16.29 -15.86
CA PRO A 108 0.57 15.20 -15.68
C PRO A 108 0.47 14.09 -16.75
N ARG A 109 -0.67 13.95 -17.42
CA ARG A 109 -0.89 12.94 -18.48
C ARG A 109 0.00 13.19 -19.69
N THR A 110 0.39 14.44 -19.94
CA THR A 110 1.28 14.79 -21.06
C THR A 110 2.66 14.13 -20.94
N TYR A 111 3.08 13.82 -19.71
CA TYR A 111 4.35 13.17 -19.40
C TYR A 111 4.18 11.69 -19.01
N GLY A 112 2.96 11.13 -19.10
CA GLY A 112 2.65 9.76 -18.67
C GLY A 112 2.76 9.53 -17.15
N LEU A 113 2.73 10.60 -16.34
CA LEU A 113 2.86 10.50 -14.89
C LEU A 113 1.64 9.85 -14.22
N ASP A 114 0.50 9.80 -14.92
CA ASP A 114 -0.69 9.05 -14.51
C ASP A 114 -0.48 7.53 -14.50
N ALA A 115 0.51 7.03 -15.26
CA ALA A 115 0.93 5.63 -15.23
C ALA A 115 1.98 5.31 -14.14
N ALA A 116 2.53 6.32 -13.45
CA ALA A 116 3.68 6.14 -12.54
C ALA A 116 3.39 5.16 -11.40
N VAL A 117 2.20 5.22 -10.79
CA VAL A 117 1.80 4.29 -9.72
C VAL A 117 1.71 2.85 -10.25
N GLY A 118 1.11 2.66 -11.44
CA GLY A 118 1.07 1.35 -12.11
C GLY A 118 2.47 0.83 -12.43
N GLY A 119 3.36 1.70 -12.92
CA GLY A 119 4.77 1.39 -13.18
C GLY A 119 5.51 0.94 -11.91
N ALA A 120 5.30 1.60 -10.78
CA ALA A 120 5.89 1.19 -9.51
C ALA A 120 5.44 -0.22 -9.08
N PHE A 121 4.15 -0.54 -9.20
CA PHE A 121 3.66 -1.89 -8.92
C PHE A 121 4.20 -2.94 -9.90
N LEU A 122 4.34 -2.59 -11.17
CA LEU A 122 4.96 -3.47 -12.17
C LEU A 122 6.44 -3.74 -11.84
N ALA A 123 7.18 -2.73 -11.38
CA ALA A 123 8.56 -2.90 -10.93
C ALA A 123 8.65 -3.87 -9.73
N LEU A 124 7.72 -3.79 -8.77
CA LEU A 124 7.63 -4.73 -7.65
C LEU A 124 7.20 -6.15 -8.09
N LEU A 125 6.38 -6.24 -9.13
CA LEU A 125 5.94 -7.51 -9.71
C LEU A 125 7.06 -8.17 -10.53
N TRP A 126 7.94 -7.39 -11.15
CA TRP A 126 8.94 -7.84 -12.11
C TRP A 126 9.77 -9.04 -11.64
N PRO A 127 10.38 -9.05 -10.44
CA PRO A 127 11.14 -10.21 -9.96
C PRO A 127 10.28 -11.47 -9.81
N ARG A 128 8.98 -11.32 -9.54
CA ARG A 128 8.04 -12.45 -9.39
C ARG A 128 7.65 -13.08 -10.73
N LEU A 129 7.87 -12.38 -11.85
CA LEU A 129 7.62 -12.89 -13.20
C LEU A 129 8.77 -13.75 -13.73
N ALA A 130 9.81 -14.02 -12.94
CA ALA A 130 10.88 -14.94 -13.34
C ALA A 130 10.33 -16.32 -13.72
N GLU A 131 9.33 -16.81 -12.99
CA GLU A 131 8.73 -18.12 -13.19
C GLU A 131 7.63 -18.10 -14.28
N PRO A 132 7.65 -19.03 -15.26
CA PRO A 132 6.67 -19.07 -16.35
C PRO A 132 5.21 -19.14 -15.86
N ARG A 133 4.98 -19.89 -14.78
CA ARG A 133 3.65 -20.00 -14.14
C ARG A 133 3.13 -18.64 -13.68
N ASN A 134 3.98 -17.83 -13.05
CA ASN A 134 3.56 -16.51 -12.55
C ASN A 134 3.26 -15.55 -13.71
N ARG A 135 3.93 -15.70 -14.86
CA ARG A 135 3.60 -14.93 -16.08
C ARG A 135 2.20 -15.27 -16.58
N VAL A 136 1.86 -16.56 -16.66
CA VAL A 136 0.52 -17.01 -17.08
C VAL A 136 -0.55 -16.47 -16.13
N ILE A 137 -0.34 -16.58 -14.81
CA ILE A 137 -1.28 -16.06 -13.81
C ILE A 137 -1.43 -14.54 -13.95
N ALA A 138 -0.33 -13.80 -14.13
CA ALA A 138 -0.35 -12.35 -14.30
C ALA A 138 -1.14 -11.94 -15.56
N VAL A 139 -0.92 -12.60 -16.69
CA VAL A 139 -1.64 -12.32 -17.95
C VAL A 139 -3.12 -12.64 -17.81
N LEU A 140 -3.48 -13.77 -17.21
CA LEU A 140 -4.89 -14.14 -16.97
C LEU A 140 -5.58 -13.15 -16.03
N ALA A 141 -4.91 -12.76 -14.93
CA ALA A 141 -5.42 -11.78 -13.99
C ALA A 141 -5.62 -10.41 -14.66
N ALA A 142 -4.68 -9.98 -15.50
CA ALA A 142 -4.79 -8.75 -16.28
C ALA A 142 -5.94 -8.82 -17.29
N ALA A 143 -6.07 -9.91 -18.03
CA ALA A 143 -7.15 -10.12 -19.00
C ALA A 143 -8.52 -10.08 -18.32
N VAL A 144 -8.67 -10.75 -17.17
CA VAL A 144 -9.91 -10.71 -16.38
C VAL A 144 -10.20 -9.29 -15.89
N ALA A 145 -9.20 -8.59 -15.32
CA ALA A 145 -9.37 -7.22 -14.86
C ALA A 145 -9.85 -6.29 -15.98
N LEU A 146 -9.17 -6.32 -17.13
CA LEU A 146 -9.49 -5.47 -18.28
C LEU A 146 -10.86 -5.82 -18.88
N GLY A 147 -11.21 -7.11 -18.92
CA GLY A 147 -12.48 -7.58 -19.46
C GLY A 147 -13.69 -7.16 -18.61
N VAL A 148 -13.56 -7.17 -17.27
CA VAL A 148 -14.66 -6.77 -16.39
C VAL A 148 -14.72 -5.27 -16.12
N ALA A 149 -13.58 -4.56 -16.21
CA ALA A 149 -13.46 -3.13 -15.94
C ALA A 149 -14.57 -2.23 -16.51
N PRO A 150 -15.03 -2.37 -17.77
CA PRO A 150 -16.07 -1.48 -18.32
C PRO A 150 -17.46 -1.70 -17.72
N SER A 151 -17.69 -2.83 -17.05
CA SER A 151 -19.04 -3.30 -16.68
C SER A 151 -19.32 -3.30 -15.18
N VAL A 152 -18.33 -2.98 -14.35
CA VAL A 152 -18.42 -3.12 -12.89
C VAL A 152 -17.93 -1.88 -12.16
N ALA A 153 -18.30 -1.76 -10.88
CA ALA A 153 -17.85 -0.67 -10.02
C ALA A 153 -16.32 -0.68 -9.81
N VAL A 154 -15.75 0.49 -9.56
CA VAL A 154 -14.33 0.68 -9.25
C VAL A 154 -13.91 -0.24 -8.09
N GLY A 155 -12.80 -0.95 -8.26
CA GLY A 155 -12.26 -1.90 -7.28
C GLY A 155 -12.64 -3.36 -7.51
N VAL A 156 -13.82 -3.63 -8.10
CA VAL A 156 -14.24 -5.00 -8.46
C VAL A 156 -13.26 -5.69 -9.44
N PRO A 157 -12.69 -5.00 -10.46
CA PRO A 157 -11.72 -5.63 -11.36
C PRO A 157 -10.47 -6.13 -10.64
N VAL A 158 -10.03 -5.41 -9.60
CA VAL A 158 -8.87 -5.78 -8.78
C VAL A 158 -9.17 -7.03 -7.95
N LEU A 159 -10.38 -7.12 -7.37
CA LEU A 159 -10.82 -8.30 -6.64
C LEU A 159 -10.94 -9.53 -7.55
N ALA A 160 -11.50 -9.35 -8.75
CA ALA A 160 -11.61 -10.41 -9.75
C ALA A 160 -10.22 -10.94 -10.18
N ALA A 161 -9.26 -10.04 -10.44
CA ALA A 161 -7.87 -10.39 -10.72
C ALA A 161 -7.21 -11.13 -9.55
N GLY A 162 -7.44 -10.69 -8.32
CA GLY A 162 -6.99 -11.38 -7.11
C GLY A 162 -7.56 -12.80 -6.99
N GLY A 163 -8.82 -12.99 -7.38
CA GLY A 163 -9.48 -14.29 -7.48
C GLY A 163 -8.74 -15.27 -8.40
N VAL A 164 -8.26 -14.81 -9.56
CA VAL A 164 -7.46 -15.64 -10.48
C VAL A 164 -6.19 -16.16 -9.78
N ALA A 165 -5.46 -15.27 -9.09
CA ALA A 165 -4.25 -15.65 -8.37
C ALA A 165 -4.54 -16.63 -7.21
N LEU A 166 -5.65 -16.42 -6.48
CA LEU A 166 -6.08 -17.31 -5.40
C LEU A 166 -6.45 -18.70 -5.91
N LEU A 167 -7.26 -18.77 -6.97
CA LEU A 167 -7.66 -20.03 -7.59
C LEU A 167 -6.43 -20.80 -8.10
N ALA A 168 -5.53 -20.13 -8.81
CA ALA A 168 -4.28 -20.73 -9.26
C ALA A 168 -3.43 -21.24 -8.09
N GLY A 169 -3.39 -20.49 -6.97
CA GLY A 169 -2.71 -20.89 -5.74
C GLY A 169 -3.30 -22.13 -5.09
N VAL A 170 -4.64 -22.19 -4.94
CA VAL A 170 -5.35 -23.33 -4.36
C VAL A 170 -5.18 -24.57 -5.22
N LEU A 171 -5.37 -24.46 -6.53
CA LEU A 171 -5.24 -25.58 -7.47
C LEU A 171 -3.81 -26.12 -7.57
N SER A 172 -2.79 -25.29 -7.28
CA SER A 172 -1.39 -25.70 -7.27
C SER A 172 -0.92 -26.34 -5.96
N ARG A 173 -1.70 -26.26 -4.88
CA ARG A 173 -1.42 -27.00 -3.65
C ARG A 173 -1.88 -28.44 -3.88
N SER A 174 -0.99 -29.27 -4.43
CA SER A 174 -1.20 -30.73 -4.44
C SER A 174 -1.41 -31.20 -3.00
N PRO A 175 -2.40 -32.06 -2.72
CA PRO A 175 -2.59 -32.60 -1.37
C PRO A 175 -1.33 -33.36 -0.96
N ARG A 176 -0.75 -32.98 0.18
CA ARG A 176 0.24 -33.77 0.90
C ARG A 176 -0.48 -34.59 1.95
#